data_AF-A0A6J6WK67-F1
#
_entry.id   AF-A0A6J6WK67-F1
#
_cell.length_a   1.000
_cell.length_b   1.000
_cell.length_c   1.000
_cell.angle_alpha   90.00
_cell.angle_beta   90.00
_cell.angle_gamma   90.00
#
_symmetry.space_group_name_H-M   'P 1'
#
loop_
_entity.id
_entity.type
_entity.pdbx_description
1 polymer ?
#
loop_
_entity_poly.entity_id
_entity_poly.type
_entity_poly.pdbx_seq_one_letter_code
_entity_poly.pdbx_strand_id
1 'polypeptide(L)'
;MKRLLPLILLFSAVAPAQAAPVYVFPVSGCAVNYARAHHDYSATDILAKAGCKFVAPIDGVVDEVNRTDMWSGKTNLGIDRGGLYVSIIGSDGVRYYGSHLRSIPASIQPGVSVLAGRTLGAIGATGSARGTSPHLHFGISWPTPADTWWVRRGEVLPWKYLDAWKKGKDLSPVKEVEARKLKVGEIPPVPKK
;
A
#
# COMPACT_ATOMS: atom_id res chain seq x y z
N MET A 1 -24.36 -1.39 70.33
CA MET A 1 -24.66 -1.62 68.90
C MET A 1 -23.45 -1.19 68.06
N LYS A 2 -22.59 -2.12 67.63
CA LYS A 2 -21.43 -1.80 66.76
C LYS A 2 -21.89 -1.89 65.30
N ARG A 3 -21.92 -0.75 64.60
CA ARG A 3 -22.22 -0.69 63.16
C ARG A 3 -20.96 -1.10 62.39
N LEU A 4 -21.00 -2.25 61.70
CA LEU A 4 -20.03 -2.54 60.65
C LEU A 4 -20.41 -1.73 59.40
N LEU A 5 -19.51 -0.89 58.90
CA LEU A 5 -19.59 -0.36 57.54
C LEU A 5 -19.05 -1.42 56.57
N PRO A 6 -19.75 -1.73 55.46
CA PRO A 6 -19.19 -2.59 54.42
C PRO A 6 -18.19 -1.78 53.61
N LEU A 7 -16.95 -2.26 53.54
CA LEU A 7 -15.95 -1.73 52.62
C LEU A 7 -16.23 -2.30 51.23
N ILE A 8 -16.87 -1.51 50.37
CA ILE A 8 -17.11 -1.88 48.97
C ILE A 8 -15.80 -1.63 48.21
N LEU A 9 -15.05 -2.70 47.93
CA LEU A 9 -13.94 -2.66 46.98
C LEU A 9 -14.49 -2.64 45.55
N LEU A 10 -14.40 -1.48 44.90
CA LEU A 10 -14.61 -1.34 43.46
C LEU A 10 -13.42 -1.93 42.71
N PHE A 11 -13.54 -3.18 42.27
CA PHE A 11 -12.62 -3.76 41.29
C PHE A 11 -12.80 -3.07 39.94
N SER A 12 -11.88 -2.17 39.61
CA SER A 12 -11.77 -1.61 38.27
C SER A 12 -11.28 -2.70 37.33
N ALA A 13 -12.15 -3.21 36.46
CA ALA A 13 -11.75 -4.13 35.40
C ALA A 13 -10.82 -3.38 34.43
N VAL A 14 -9.51 -3.65 34.52
CA VAL A 14 -8.54 -3.16 33.54
C VAL A 14 -8.79 -3.95 32.26
N ALA A 15 -9.47 -3.32 31.28
CA ALA A 15 -9.59 -3.89 29.95
C ALA A 15 -8.17 -4.04 29.37
N PRO A 16 -7.79 -5.20 28.82
CA PRO A 16 -6.48 -5.36 28.20
C PRO A 16 -6.37 -4.37 27.03
N ALA A 17 -5.34 -3.51 27.07
CA ALA A 17 -5.03 -2.62 25.97
C ALA A 17 -4.49 -3.45 24.80
N GLN A 18 -5.29 -3.58 23.74
CA GLN A 18 -4.83 -4.19 22.50
C GLN A 18 -4.06 -3.14 21.69
N ALA A 19 -2.80 -3.42 21.37
CA ALA A 19 -2.03 -2.56 20.47
C ALA A 19 -2.72 -2.47 19.10
N ALA A 20 -2.73 -1.27 18.51
CA ALA A 20 -3.22 -1.08 17.16
C ALA A 20 -2.36 -1.91 16.18
N PRO A 21 -2.95 -2.46 15.10
CA PRO A 21 -2.19 -3.16 14.07
C PRO A 21 -1.11 -2.26 13.47
N VAL A 22 0.07 -2.83 13.23
CA VAL A 22 1.17 -2.18 12.50
C VAL A 22 0.78 -1.93 11.04
N TYR A 23 0.06 -2.86 10.44
CA TYR A 23 -0.38 -2.77 9.05
C TYR A 23 -1.86 -2.43 8.91
N VAL A 24 -2.17 -1.53 7.98
CA VAL A 24 -3.53 -1.16 7.60
C VAL A 24 -3.80 -1.53 6.14
N PHE A 25 -5.06 -1.84 5.84
CA PHE A 25 -5.48 -2.06 4.46
C PHE A 25 -5.30 -0.75 3.64
N PRO A 26 -4.71 -0.79 2.43
CA PRO A 26 -4.26 0.42 1.72
C PRO A 26 -5.41 1.25 1.12
N VAL A 27 -6.67 0.85 1.28
CA VAL A 27 -7.84 1.64 0.87
C VAL A 27 -8.72 1.93 2.08
N SER A 28 -8.99 3.21 2.35
CA SER A 28 -9.84 3.61 3.49
C SER A 28 -11.17 4.22 3.07
N GLY A 29 -12.20 3.99 3.89
CA GLY A 29 -13.52 4.61 3.74
C GLY A 29 -14.35 4.14 2.54
N CYS A 30 -13.98 3.01 1.92
CA CYS A 30 -14.64 2.49 0.73
C CYS A 30 -14.81 0.97 0.75
N ALA A 31 -15.89 0.52 0.13
CA ALA A 31 -16.04 -0.89 -0.25
C ALA A 31 -15.04 -1.21 -1.36
N VAL A 32 -14.43 -2.40 -1.28
CA VAL A 32 -13.40 -2.86 -2.21
C VAL A 32 -13.62 -4.31 -2.60
N ASN A 33 -13.20 -4.64 -3.82
CA ASN A 33 -12.98 -6.01 -4.28
C ASN A 33 -11.57 -6.07 -4.88
N TYR A 34 -10.88 -7.20 -4.75
CA TYR A 34 -9.52 -7.32 -5.28
C TYR A 34 -9.22 -8.75 -5.72
N ALA A 35 -8.44 -8.86 -6.80
CA ALA A 35 -8.04 -10.14 -7.33
C ALA A 35 -6.95 -10.79 -6.45
N ARG A 36 -6.87 -12.13 -6.47
CA ARG A 36 -5.78 -12.89 -5.85
C ARG A 36 -4.62 -13.18 -6.82
N ALA A 37 -4.75 -12.70 -8.04
CA ALA A 37 -3.77 -12.85 -9.11
C ALA A 37 -3.75 -11.57 -9.95
N HIS A 38 -2.62 -11.33 -10.62
CA HIS A 38 -2.43 -10.23 -11.54
C HIS A 38 -1.73 -10.80 -12.78
N HIS A 39 -2.18 -10.39 -13.96
CA HIS A 39 -1.97 -11.07 -15.24
C HIS A 39 -0.49 -11.33 -15.59
N ASP A 40 0.38 -10.33 -15.43
CA ASP A 40 1.74 -10.40 -16.01
C ASP A 40 2.88 -10.33 -14.97
N TYR A 41 2.59 -9.96 -13.72
CA TYR A 41 3.58 -9.78 -12.66
C TYR A 41 2.90 -9.71 -11.28
N SER A 42 3.70 -9.85 -10.22
CA SER A 42 3.24 -9.84 -8.83
C SER A 42 2.70 -8.48 -8.41
N ALA A 43 1.39 -8.32 -8.42
CA ALA A 43 0.68 -7.16 -7.90
C ALA A 43 -0.78 -7.52 -7.56
N THR A 44 -1.58 -6.56 -7.13
CA THR A 44 -3.02 -6.72 -6.97
C THR A 44 -3.74 -5.43 -7.32
N ASP A 45 -4.74 -5.54 -8.20
CA ASP A 45 -5.68 -4.46 -8.45
C ASP A 45 -6.82 -4.51 -7.42
N ILE A 46 -6.96 -3.41 -6.69
CA ILE A 46 -8.00 -3.21 -5.70
C ILE A 46 -9.06 -2.28 -6.31
N LEU A 47 -10.15 -2.88 -6.81
CA LEU A 47 -11.30 -2.17 -7.34
C LEU A 47 -11.94 -1.33 -6.23
N ALA A 48 -12.10 -0.04 -6.50
CA ALA A 48 -12.73 0.93 -5.60
C ALA A 48 -13.34 2.07 -6.41
N LYS A 49 -14.29 2.81 -5.83
CA LYS A 49 -14.85 3.99 -6.51
C LYS A 49 -13.77 5.05 -6.72
N ALA A 50 -13.85 5.80 -7.81
CA ALA A 50 -13.00 6.98 -8.00
C ALA A 50 -13.14 7.94 -6.81
N GLY A 51 -12.02 8.46 -6.31
CA GLY A 51 -12.00 9.32 -5.13
C GLY A 51 -11.77 8.59 -3.80
N CYS A 52 -11.89 7.26 -3.77
CA CYS A 52 -11.51 6.46 -2.59
C CYS A 52 -10.04 6.71 -2.23
N LYS A 53 -9.74 6.70 -0.92
CA LYS A 53 -8.42 7.09 -0.43
C LYS A 53 -7.45 5.92 -0.50
N PHE A 54 -6.35 6.09 -1.22
CA PHE A 54 -5.14 5.29 -1.03
C PHE A 54 -4.42 5.81 0.22
N VAL A 55 -4.13 4.92 1.17
CA VAL A 55 -3.46 5.24 2.43
C VAL A 55 -2.17 4.42 2.61
N ALA A 56 -1.23 4.97 3.37
CA ALA A 56 0.00 4.27 3.75
C ALA A 56 -0.33 2.98 4.53
N PRO A 57 0.11 1.80 4.09
CA PRO A 57 -0.20 0.53 4.77
C PRO A 57 0.58 0.35 6.07
N ILE A 58 1.67 1.08 6.28
CA ILE A 58 2.50 1.09 7.48
C ILE A 58 3.13 2.48 7.60
N ASP A 59 3.64 2.83 8.77
CA ASP A 59 4.54 3.97 8.95
C ASP A 59 5.72 3.89 7.98
N GLY A 60 6.23 5.03 7.53
CA GLY A 60 7.34 5.04 6.57
C GLY A 60 7.70 6.42 6.06
N VAL A 61 8.42 6.43 4.95
CA VAL A 61 8.86 7.64 4.25
C VAL A 61 8.40 7.55 2.80
N VAL A 62 7.82 8.63 2.29
CA VAL A 62 7.46 8.74 0.87
C VAL A 62 8.73 8.65 0.03
N ASP A 63 8.71 7.75 -0.94
CA ASP A 63 9.85 7.39 -1.77
C ASP A 63 9.75 8.10 -3.13
N GLU A 64 8.76 7.74 -3.94
CA GLU A 64 8.55 8.33 -5.26
C GLU A 64 7.15 8.89 -5.39
N VAL A 65 7.01 10.00 -6.12
CA VAL A 65 5.72 10.64 -6.42
C VAL A 65 5.71 11.10 -7.87
N ASN A 66 4.74 10.64 -8.64
CA ASN A 66 4.48 11.18 -9.98
C ASN A 66 3.08 11.78 -10.06
N ARG A 67 3.00 13.05 -10.46
CA ARG A 67 1.74 13.79 -10.63
C ARG A 67 1.35 13.99 -12.10
N THR A 68 2.16 13.49 -13.04
CA THR A 68 1.97 13.72 -14.46
C THR A 68 1.60 12.43 -15.17
N ASP A 69 0.41 12.38 -15.78
CA ASP A 69 0.01 11.24 -16.62
C ASP A 69 0.59 11.39 -18.04
N MET A 70 1.79 10.83 -18.24
CA MET A 70 2.47 10.80 -19.54
C MET A 70 2.03 9.62 -20.42
N TRP A 71 1.12 8.76 -19.95
CA TRP A 71 0.77 7.54 -20.66
C TRP A 71 0.08 7.81 -21.98
N SER A 72 0.55 7.10 -23.00
CA SER A 72 -0.03 7.04 -24.33
C SER A 72 -0.12 5.60 -24.80
N GLY A 73 -1.32 5.18 -25.21
CA GLY A 73 -1.52 3.86 -25.82
C GLY A 73 -0.72 3.66 -27.11
N LYS A 74 -0.28 4.74 -27.78
CA LYS A 74 0.55 4.67 -29.00
C LYS A 74 1.97 4.17 -28.73
N THR A 75 2.59 4.59 -27.63
CA THR A 75 3.95 4.20 -27.26
C THR A 75 3.96 3.01 -26.30
N ASN A 76 2.97 2.96 -25.41
CA ASN A 76 2.77 1.92 -24.41
C ASN A 76 4.04 1.61 -23.59
N LEU A 77 4.77 2.67 -23.20
CA LEU A 77 5.98 2.54 -22.40
C LEU A 77 5.63 2.11 -20.97
N GLY A 78 6.34 1.09 -20.47
CA GLY A 78 6.10 0.54 -19.14
C GLY A 78 6.25 1.55 -18.00
N ILE A 79 7.22 2.47 -18.14
CA ILE A 79 7.48 3.54 -17.16
C ILE A 79 6.30 4.49 -16.98
N ASP A 80 5.48 4.69 -18.01
CA ASP A 80 4.33 5.60 -17.98
C ASP A 80 3.03 4.92 -17.55
N ARG A 81 2.97 3.58 -17.55
CA ARG A 81 1.72 2.82 -17.30
C ARG A 81 1.08 3.13 -15.95
N GLY A 82 1.87 3.49 -14.93
CA GLY A 82 1.33 3.86 -13.62
C GLY A 82 0.47 5.13 -13.60
N GLY A 83 0.64 6.03 -14.57
CA GLY A 83 0.03 7.37 -14.51
C GLY A 83 0.48 8.09 -13.24
N LEU A 84 -0.47 8.63 -12.47
CA LEU A 84 -0.16 9.18 -11.15
C LEU A 84 0.06 8.06 -10.13
N TYR A 85 1.17 8.15 -9.39
CA TYR A 85 1.53 7.15 -8.39
C TYR A 85 2.27 7.73 -7.20
N VAL A 86 2.23 6.98 -6.11
CA VAL A 86 3.05 7.19 -4.90
C VAL A 86 3.66 5.85 -4.49
N SER A 87 4.94 5.83 -4.13
CA SER A 87 5.53 4.77 -3.32
C SER A 87 5.95 5.31 -1.95
N ILE A 88 5.97 4.41 -0.96
CA ILE A 88 6.62 4.65 0.33
C ILE A 88 7.61 3.52 0.60
N ILE A 89 8.68 3.82 1.33
CA ILE A 89 9.47 2.81 2.04
C ILE A 89 8.92 2.71 3.45
N GLY A 90 8.33 1.57 3.79
CA GLY A 90 7.82 1.31 5.13
C GLY A 90 8.94 1.28 6.16
N SER A 91 8.58 1.45 7.44
CA SER A 91 9.50 1.29 8.57
C SER A 91 10.06 -0.13 8.68
N ASP A 92 9.48 -1.09 7.95
CA ASP A 92 9.94 -2.46 7.78
C ASP A 92 10.95 -2.64 6.62
N GLY A 93 11.30 -1.55 5.91
CA GLY A 93 12.24 -1.57 4.78
C GLY A 93 11.63 -2.02 3.44
N VAL A 94 10.33 -2.33 3.41
CA VAL A 94 9.62 -2.79 2.21
C VAL A 94 9.08 -1.58 1.44
N ARG A 95 9.10 -1.65 0.10
CA ARG A 95 8.45 -0.65 -0.74
C ARG A 95 6.97 -1.03 -0.96
N TYR A 96 6.09 -0.07 -0.71
CA TYR A 96 4.66 -0.16 -1.01
C TYR A 96 4.30 0.87 -2.08
N TYR A 97 3.74 0.42 -3.19
CA TYR A 97 3.45 1.23 -4.36
C TYR A 97 1.96 1.25 -4.67
N GLY A 98 1.42 2.43 -4.96
CA GLY A 98 0.05 2.64 -5.40
C GLY A 98 -0.03 3.54 -6.63
N SER A 99 -0.73 3.12 -7.68
CA SER A 99 -0.85 3.89 -8.92
C SER A 99 -2.26 3.99 -9.48
N HIS A 100 -2.40 4.56 -10.68
CA HIS A 100 -3.67 4.92 -11.32
C HIS A 100 -4.46 6.01 -10.56
N LEU A 101 -3.76 6.83 -9.77
CA LEU A 101 -4.40 7.84 -8.92
C LEU A 101 -5.00 8.98 -9.74
N ARG A 102 -6.06 9.62 -9.27
CA ARG A 102 -6.61 10.85 -9.90
C ARG A 102 -6.05 12.14 -9.30
N SER A 103 -5.50 12.06 -8.10
CA SER A 103 -4.91 13.21 -7.41
C SER A 103 -4.01 12.75 -6.27
N ILE A 104 -2.95 13.51 -6.02
CA ILE A 104 -2.01 13.30 -4.91
C ILE A 104 -1.90 14.62 -4.13
N PRO A 105 -2.21 14.65 -2.82
CA PRO A 105 -2.12 15.88 -2.02
C PRO A 105 -0.73 16.52 -2.12
N ALA A 106 -0.65 17.85 -2.18
CA ALA A 106 0.64 18.56 -2.30
C ALA A 106 1.60 18.27 -1.13
N SER A 107 1.07 17.92 0.05
CA SER A 107 1.86 17.53 1.22
C SER A 107 2.62 16.21 1.05
N ILE A 108 2.27 15.38 0.07
CA ILE A 108 2.92 14.09 -0.17
C ILE A 108 4.10 14.33 -1.12
N GLN A 109 5.30 14.37 -0.58
CA GLN A 109 6.53 14.64 -1.32
C GLN A 109 7.58 13.60 -0.95
N PRO A 110 8.51 13.24 -1.86
CA PRO A 110 9.65 12.40 -1.50
C PRO A 110 10.34 12.90 -0.22
N GLY A 111 10.68 11.98 0.68
CA GLY A 111 11.30 12.28 1.98
C GLY A 111 10.32 12.61 3.11
N VAL A 112 9.01 12.78 2.84
CA VAL A 112 8.03 13.04 3.90
C VAL A 112 7.73 11.77 4.69
N SER A 113 7.87 11.84 6.02
CA SER A 113 7.41 10.78 6.92
C SER A 113 5.89 10.70 6.95
N VAL A 114 5.36 9.48 6.94
CA VAL A 114 3.93 9.19 7.01
C VAL A 114 3.67 8.12 8.06
N LEU A 115 2.52 8.21 8.71
CA LEU A 115 2.01 7.16 9.58
C LEU A 115 1.06 6.25 8.80
N ALA A 116 0.89 5.02 9.26
CA ALA A 116 -0.11 4.09 8.76
C ALA A 116 -1.49 4.76 8.73
N GLY A 117 -2.20 4.62 7.61
CA GLY A 117 -3.50 5.26 7.38
C GLY A 117 -3.43 6.69 6.85
N ARG A 118 -2.24 7.32 6.78
CA ARG A 118 -2.08 8.63 6.12
C ARG A 118 -2.52 8.53 4.66
N THR A 119 -3.40 9.44 4.23
CA THR A 119 -3.81 9.53 2.83
C THR A 119 -2.64 9.92 1.93
N LEU A 120 -2.35 9.08 0.95
CA LEU A 120 -1.30 9.26 -0.07
C LEU A 120 -1.88 9.75 -1.39
N GLY A 121 -3.13 9.42 -1.69
CA GLY A 121 -3.78 9.84 -2.94
C GLY A 121 -5.24 9.45 -3.01
N ALA A 122 -5.88 9.85 -4.10
CA ALA A 122 -7.23 9.43 -4.44
C ALA A 122 -7.21 8.48 -5.64
N ILE A 123 -7.91 7.37 -5.54
CA ILE A 123 -8.01 6.34 -6.58
C ILE A 123 -8.70 6.91 -7.82
N GLY A 124 -8.20 6.53 -9.00
CA GLY A 124 -8.66 6.98 -10.30
C GLY A 124 -8.48 5.91 -11.36
N ALA A 125 -8.15 6.35 -12.57
CA ALA A 125 -7.90 5.48 -13.72
C ALA A 125 -6.86 6.12 -14.67
N THR A 126 -5.84 6.80 -14.14
CA THR A 126 -4.76 7.40 -14.95
C THR A 126 -3.77 6.34 -15.42
N GLY A 127 -2.92 6.67 -16.40
CA GLY A 127 -1.99 5.69 -16.94
C GLY A 127 -2.69 4.64 -17.79
N SER A 128 -2.21 3.40 -17.78
CA SER A 128 -2.79 2.30 -18.55
C SER A 128 -4.17 1.84 -18.06
N ALA A 129 -4.62 2.31 -16.90
CA ALA A 129 -5.98 2.09 -16.42
C ALA A 129 -7.03 2.96 -17.14
N ARG A 130 -6.63 3.88 -18.02
CA ARG A 130 -7.55 4.76 -18.74
C ARG A 130 -8.58 3.96 -19.54
N GLY A 131 -9.86 4.26 -19.34
CA GLY A 131 -10.97 3.55 -19.98
C GLY A 131 -11.42 2.27 -19.26
N THR A 132 -10.77 1.90 -18.16
CA THR A 132 -11.19 0.80 -17.28
C THR A 132 -11.97 1.32 -16.06
N SER A 133 -12.50 0.41 -15.23
CA SER A 133 -13.07 0.79 -13.94
C SER A 133 -11.99 1.28 -12.98
N PRO A 134 -12.24 2.33 -12.18
CA PRO A 134 -11.26 2.85 -11.22
C PRO A 134 -10.77 1.78 -10.25
N HIS A 135 -9.46 1.78 -9.99
CA HIS A 135 -8.81 0.83 -9.10
C HIS A 135 -7.46 1.36 -8.61
N LEU A 136 -7.00 0.81 -7.49
CA LEU A 136 -5.63 0.96 -7.02
C LEU A 136 -4.82 -0.24 -7.51
N HIS A 137 -3.88 -0.03 -8.42
CA HIS A 137 -2.79 -0.98 -8.62
C HIS A 137 -1.89 -0.92 -7.40
N PHE A 138 -1.81 -2.01 -6.64
CA PHE A 138 -1.01 -2.10 -5.42
C PHE A 138 0.16 -3.07 -5.60
N GLY A 139 1.37 -2.59 -5.37
CA GLY A 139 2.62 -3.34 -5.50
C GLY A 139 3.38 -3.44 -4.18
N ILE A 140 4.00 -4.59 -3.95
CA ILE A 140 4.95 -4.82 -2.85
C ILE A 140 6.30 -5.24 -3.45
N SER A 141 7.37 -4.54 -3.09
CA SER A 141 8.72 -4.77 -3.60
C SER A 141 9.79 -4.26 -2.61
N TRP A 142 11.01 -4.01 -3.08
CA TRP A 142 12.08 -3.35 -2.33
C TRP A 142 12.43 -1.98 -2.93
N PRO A 143 13.16 -1.13 -2.17
CA PRO A 143 13.76 0.09 -2.71
C PRO A 143 14.79 -0.21 -3.80
N THR A 144 14.83 0.62 -4.83
CA THR A 144 15.76 0.57 -5.97
C THR A 144 16.07 1.99 -6.41
N PRO A 145 17.11 2.23 -7.22
CA PRO A 145 17.25 3.50 -7.94
C PRO A 145 15.96 3.86 -8.69
N ALA A 146 15.73 5.16 -8.87
CA ALA A 146 14.65 5.69 -9.70
C ALA A 146 14.69 5.07 -11.10
N ASP A 147 13.55 5.04 -11.79
CA ASP A 147 13.33 4.46 -13.12
C ASP A 147 13.42 2.93 -13.22
N THR A 148 13.68 2.21 -12.12
CA THR A 148 13.53 0.74 -12.03
C THR A 148 12.04 0.36 -11.90
N TRP A 149 11.23 0.83 -12.84
CA TRP A 149 9.76 0.82 -12.77
C TRP A 149 9.17 -0.60 -12.69
N TRP A 150 9.88 -1.59 -13.24
CA TRP A 150 9.44 -2.98 -13.26
C TRP A 150 9.52 -3.68 -11.90
N VAL A 151 10.42 -3.23 -11.02
CA VAL A 151 10.47 -3.67 -9.61
C VAL A 151 9.45 -2.88 -8.79
N ARG A 152 9.42 -1.54 -8.94
CA ARG A 152 8.52 -0.64 -8.21
C ARG A 152 7.05 -1.06 -8.31
N ARG A 153 6.60 -1.52 -9.50
CA ARG A 153 5.21 -1.94 -9.73
C ARG A 153 4.80 -3.21 -8.95
N GLY A 154 5.75 -3.95 -8.39
CA GLY A 154 5.52 -5.12 -7.54
C GLY A 154 6.31 -6.35 -7.97
N GLU A 155 6.85 -7.05 -6.98
CA GLU A 155 7.61 -8.31 -7.12
C GLU A 155 7.06 -9.42 -6.20
N VAL A 156 6.27 -9.06 -5.19
CA VAL A 156 5.60 -9.94 -4.23
C VAL A 156 4.08 -9.83 -4.37
N LEU A 157 3.37 -10.95 -4.39
CA LEU A 157 1.92 -11.00 -4.55
C LEU A 157 1.22 -10.47 -3.28
N PRO A 158 0.48 -9.34 -3.34
CA PRO A 158 -0.06 -8.71 -2.13
C PRO A 158 -1.21 -9.44 -1.44
N TRP A 159 -1.95 -10.31 -2.15
CA TRP A 159 -3.29 -10.77 -1.74
C TRP A 159 -3.37 -11.33 -0.31
N LYS A 160 -2.39 -12.10 0.15
CA LYS A 160 -2.41 -12.69 1.50
C LYS A 160 -2.20 -11.65 2.61
N TYR A 161 -1.41 -10.62 2.31
CA TYR A 161 -1.18 -9.48 3.20
C TYR A 161 -2.43 -8.61 3.25
N LEU A 162 -3.02 -8.32 2.10
CA LEU A 162 -4.29 -7.62 1.98
C LEU A 162 -5.41 -8.33 2.78
N ASP A 163 -5.50 -9.67 2.70
CA ASP A 163 -6.47 -10.46 3.48
C ASP A 163 -6.24 -10.34 5.00
N ALA A 164 -4.98 -10.28 5.45
CA ALA A 164 -4.64 -10.11 6.86
C ALA A 164 -4.97 -8.68 7.33
N TRP A 165 -4.48 -7.67 6.62
CA TRP A 165 -4.65 -6.26 6.99
C TRP A 165 -6.11 -5.83 6.93
N LYS A 166 -6.92 -6.36 6.00
CA LYS A 166 -8.37 -6.13 5.96
C LYS A 166 -9.09 -6.66 7.21
N LYS A 167 -8.54 -7.69 7.85
CA LYS A 167 -9.05 -8.27 9.11
C LYS A 167 -8.41 -7.65 10.35
N GLY A 168 -7.59 -6.60 10.20
CA GLY A 168 -6.83 -5.99 11.30
C GLY A 168 -5.77 -6.91 11.89
N LYS A 169 -5.26 -7.87 11.10
CA LYS A 169 -4.18 -8.77 11.53
C LYS A 169 -2.86 -8.33 10.92
N ASP A 170 -1.83 -8.25 11.75
CA ASP A 170 -0.48 -7.99 11.29
C ASP A 170 0.11 -9.21 10.58
N LEU A 171 0.55 -8.99 9.35
CA LEU A 171 1.32 -9.96 8.57
C LEU A 171 2.35 -9.18 7.77
N SER A 172 3.63 -9.39 8.09
CA SER A 172 4.73 -8.68 7.45
C SER A 172 5.17 -9.34 6.14
N PRO A 173 5.41 -8.56 5.06
CA PRO A 173 5.92 -9.07 3.80
C PRO A 173 7.44 -9.21 3.73
N VAL A 174 8.19 -8.72 4.73
CA VAL A 174 9.67 -8.64 4.73
C VAL A 174 10.33 -9.94 4.27
N LYS A 175 10.01 -11.07 4.89
CA LYS A 175 10.64 -12.36 4.56
C LYS A 175 10.45 -12.78 3.10
N GLU A 176 9.28 -12.50 2.53
CA GLU A 176 9.02 -12.85 1.12
C GLU A 176 9.71 -11.88 0.16
N VAL A 177 9.73 -10.60 0.52
CA VAL A 177 10.46 -9.56 -0.22
C VAL A 177 11.96 -9.89 -0.28
N GLU A 178 12.57 -10.24 0.85
CA GLU A 178 13.98 -10.65 0.94
C GLU A 178 14.26 -11.91 0.13
N ALA A 179 13.43 -12.95 0.26
CA ALA A 179 13.58 -14.19 -0.49
C ALA A 179 13.46 -13.95 -2.00
N ARG A 180 12.52 -13.09 -2.42
CA ARG A 180 12.36 -12.71 -3.82
C ARG A 180 13.55 -11.92 -4.34
N LYS A 181 14.01 -10.90 -3.59
CA LYS A 181 15.18 -10.08 -3.93
C LYS A 181 16.44 -10.94 -4.08
N LEU A 182 16.67 -11.88 -3.16
CA LEU A 182 17.80 -12.81 -3.24
C LEU A 182 17.73 -13.70 -4.50
N LYS A 183 16.53 -14.14 -4.87
CA LYS A 183 16.31 -15.01 -6.03
C LYS A 183 16.54 -14.32 -7.37
N VAL A 184 16.16 -13.05 -7.51
CA VAL A 184 16.17 -12.33 -8.81
C VAL A 184 17.23 -11.24 -8.92
N GLY A 185 17.95 -10.96 -7.83
CA GLY A 185 18.87 -9.84 -7.73
C GLY A 185 18.14 -8.53 -7.37
N GLU A 186 18.94 -7.54 -6.97
CA GLU A 186 18.41 -6.22 -6.58
C GLU A 186 17.80 -5.44 -7.74
N ILE A 187 18.43 -5.54 -8.92
CA ILE A 187 17.95 -4.97 -10.17
C ILE A 187 17.86 -6.11 -11.18
N PRO A 188 16.75 -6.88 -11.20
CA PRO A 188 16.53 -7.89 -12.21
C PRO A 188 16.46 -7.24 -13.61
N PRO A 189 16.72 -8.00 -14.69
CA PRO A 189 16.58 -7.47 -16.05
C PRO A 189 15.18 -6.92 -16.32
N VAL A 190 15.10 -5.88 -17.14
CA VAL A 190 13.82 -5.32 -17.59
C VAL A 190 12.99 -6.44 -18.25
N PRO A 191 11.70 -6.62 -17.88
CA PRO A 191 10.83 -7.61 -18.50
C PRO A 191 10.77 -7.41 -20.01
N LYS A 192 10.90 -8.51 -20.76
CA LYS A 192 10.59 -8.51 -22.19
C LYS A 192 9.08 -8.27 -22.33
N LYS A 193 8.71 -7.34 -23.23
CA LYS A 193 7.34 -6.86 -23.43
C LYS A 193 6.31 -7.98 -23.53
#